data_AF-A0A1C6KXJ8-F1
#
_entry.id   AF-A0A1C6KXJ8-F1
#
_cell.length_a   1.000
_cell.length_b   1.000
_cell.length_c   1.000
_cell.angle_alpha   90.00
_cell.angle_beta   90.00
_cell.angle_gamma   90.00
#
_symmetry.space_group_name_H-M   'P 1'
#
loop_
_entity.id
_entity.type
_entity.pdbx_description
1 polymer ?
#
loop_
_entity_poly.entity_id
_entity_poly.type
_entity_poly.pdbx_seq_one_letter_code
_entity_poly.pdbx_strand_id
1 'polypeptide(L)' 'MKLKELLEYIDTYNKIKIKNGGEEFYPPYAELNRYGEYYVTGINAENSFVISISISAEE' A
#
# COMPACT_ATOMS: atom_id res chain seq x y z
N MET A 1 -5.46 2.02 10.91
CA MET A 1 -6.11 1.47 9.69
C MET A 1 -5.16 0.49 9.05
N LYS A 2 -5.62 -0.72 8.75
CA LYS A 2 -4.83 -1.76 8.10
C LYS A 2 -4.82 -1.57 6.58
N LEU A 3 -3.77 -2.05 5.92
CA LEU A 3 -3.64 -1.94 4.46
C LEU A 3 -4.82 -2.59 3.74
N LYS A 4 -5.30 -3.75 4.21
CA LYS A 4 -6.45 -4.43 3.60
C LYS A 4 -7.71 -3.55 3.53
N GLU A 5 -7.96 -2.76 4.57
CA GLU A 5 -9.12 -1.87 4.63
C GLU A 5 -8.97 -0.76 3.60
N LEU A 6 -7.76 -0.20 3.44
CA LEU A 6 -7.47 0.82 2.43
C LEU A 6 -7.60 0.27 1.00
N LEU A 7 -7.16 -0.96 0.75
CA LEU A 7 -7.22 -1.60 -0.57
C LEU A 7 -8.65 -1.78 -1.08
N GLU A 8 -9.63 -1.93 -0.19
CA GLU A 8 -11.05 -1.98 -0.56
C GLU A 8 -11.57 -0.66 -1.15
N TYR A 9 -10.90 0.46 -0.89
CA TYR A 9 -11.27 1.79 -1.40
C TYR A 9 -10.41 2.26 -2.57
N ILE A 10 -9.37 1.52 -2.95
CA ILE A 10 -8.49 1.89 -4.07
C ILE A 10 -8.97 1.21 -5.35
N ASP A 11 -9.27 2.02 -6.36
CA ASP A 11 -9.55 1.53 -7.71
C ASP A 11 -8.40 0.66 -8.25
N THR A 12 -8.75 -0.48 -8.84
CA THR A 12 -7.82 -1.48 -9.39
C THR A 12 -6.96 -0.96 -10.55
N TYR A 13 -7.32 0.19 -11.13
CA TYR A 13 -6.55 0.87 -12.16
C TYR A 13 -5.30 1.58 -11.61
N ASN A 14 -5.23 1.85 -10.30
CA ASN A 14 -4.08 2.50 -9.69
C ASN A 14 -2.97 1.49 -9.44
N LYS A 15 -1.73 1.86 -9.82
CA LYS A 15 -0.54 1.12 -9.41
C LYS A 15 -0.23 1.46 -7.95
N ILE A 16 -0.05 0.44 -7.14
CA ILE A 16 0.26 0.59 -5.73
C ILE A 16 1.76 0.32 -5.53
N LYS A 17 2.44 1.30 -4.94
CA LYS A 17 3.82 1.19 -4.48
C LYS A 17 3.81 1.09 -2.96
N ILE A 18 4.43 0.06 -2.41
CA ILE A 18 4.51 -0.14 -0.97
C ILE A 18 5.88 0.34 -0.48
N LYS A 19 5.88 1.09 0.63
CA LYS A 19 7.09 1.44 1.39
C LYS A 19 7.05 0.74 2.74
N ASN A 20 8.01 -0.14 3.01
CA ASN A 20 8.12 -0.85 4.28
C ASN A 20 9.55 -0.77 4.80
N GLY A 21 9.77 -0.15 5.96
CA GLY A 21 11.09 -0.11 6.60
C GLY A 21 12.23 0.52 5.78
N GLY A 22 11.90 1.38 4.81
CA GLY A 22 12.88 2.00 3.90
C GLY A 22 13.03 1.30 2.55
N GLU A 23 12.45 0.12 2.37
CA GLU A 23 12.35 -0.53 1.06
C GLU A 23 11.09 -0.09 0.33
N GLU A 24 11.22 0.21 -0.97
CA GLU A 24 10.11 0.61 -1.83
C GLU A 24 9.98 -0.37 -3.01
N PHE A 25 8.79 -0.93 -3.20
CA PHE A 25 8.55 -1.90 -4.26
C PHE A 25 7.11 -1.84 -4.79
N TYR A 26 6.88 -2.44 -5.96
CA TYR A 26 5.57 -2.54 -6.59
C TYR A 26 5.09 -3.99 -6.47
N PRO A 27 4.42 -4.36 -5.38
CA PRO A 27 3.89 -5.71 -5.26
C PRO A 27 2.76 -5.92 -6.28
N PRO A 28 2.67 -7.12 -6.88
CA PRO A 28 1.49 -7.49 -7.64
C PRO A 28 0.26 -7.55 -6.71
N TYR A 29 -0.93 -7.32 -7.26
CA TYR A 29 -2.16 -7.23 -6.47
C TYR A 29 -2.45 -8.49 -5.64
N ALA A 30 -2.06 -9.67 -6.15
CA ALA A 30 -2.17 -10.92 -5.41
C ALA A 30 -1.28 -10.96 -4.15
N GLU A 31 -0.17 -10.24 -4.13
CA GLU A 31 0.73 -10.16 -2.98
C GLU A 31 0.39 -9.04 -2.00
N LEU A 32 -0.37 -8.02 -2.42
CA LEU A 32 -0.85 -6.95 -1.52
C LEU A 32 -1.64 -7.50 -0.32
N ASN A 33 -2.40 -8.57 -0.50
CA ASN A 33 -3.11 -9.25 0.59
C ASN A 33 -2.18 -9.78 1.68
N ARG A 34 -0.92 -10.14 1.35
CA ARG A 34 0.07 -10.59 2.36
C ARG A 34 0.48 -9.45 3.29
N TYR A 35 0.44 -8.22 2.79
CA TYR A 35 0.70 -7.01 3.57
C TYR A 35 -0.59 -6.43 4.18
N GLY A 36 -1.75 -7.06 3.95
CA GLY A 36 -3.05 -6.56 4.36
C GLY A 36 -3.20 -6.34 5.86
N GLU A 37 -2.45 -7.09 6.68
CA GLU A 37 -2.43 -6.96 8.15
C GLU A 37 -1.52 -5.84 8.67
N TYR A 38 -0.66 -5.27 7.83
CA TYR A 38 0.23 -4.17 8.21
C TYR A 38 -0.59 -2.88 8.35
N TYR A 39 -0.12 -2.00 9.24
CA TYR A 39 -0.71 -0.70 9.47
C TYR A 39 -0.25 0.30 8.43
N VAL A 40 -1.19 1.07 7.89
CA VAL A 40 -0.88 2.18 6.99
C VAL A 40 -0.36 3.35 7.83
N THR A 41 0.89 3.74 7.58
CA THR A 41 1.55 4.87 8.26
C THR A 41 1.59 6.14 7.41
N GLY A 42 1.31 6.02 6.10
CA GLY A 42 1.24 7.17 5.21
C GLY A 42 0.71 6.81 3.83
N ILE A 43 0.08 7.77 3.17
CA ILE A 43 -0.43 7.63 1.80
C ILE A 43 0.04 8.86 1.01
N ASN A 44 0.62 8.63 -0.16
CA ASN A 44 1.12 9.67 -1.04
C ASN A 44 0.77 9.33 -2.49
N ALA A 45 0.23 10.29 -3.24
CA ALA A 45 0.02 10.12 -4.67
C ALA A 45 1.26 10.65 -5.41
N GLU A 46 2.06 9.75 -6.01
CA GLU A 46 3.22 10.16 -6.80
C GLU A 46 2.78 10.80 -8.12
N ASN A 47 1.67 10.32 -8.70
CA ASN A 47 1.01 10.90 -9.87
C ASN A 47 -0.44 10.39 -9.95
N SER A 48 -1.18 10.76 -11.01
CA SER A 48 -2.58 10.38 -11.21
C SER A 48 -2.87 8.88 -11.30
N PHE A 49 -1.85 8.03 -11.42
CA PHE A 49 -1.99 6.57 -11.59
C PHE A 49 -1.19 5.77 -10.57
N VAL A 50 -0.38 6.40 -9.71
CA VAL A 50 0.51 5.72 -8.77
C VAL A 50 0.29 6.23 -7.35
N ILE A 51 -0.11 5.32 -6.48
CA ILE A 51 -0.30 5.57 -5.05
C ILE A 51 0.82 4.86 -4.29
N SER A 52 1.64 5.64 -3.59
CA SER A 52 2.61 5.18 -2.62
C SER A 52 1.95 5.04 -1.25
N ILE A 53 2.03 3.84 -0.67
CA ILE A 53 1.48 3.54 0.66
C ILE A 53 2.64 3.08 1.56
N SER A 54 2.87 3.83 2.63
CA SER A 54 3.79 3.44 3.67
C SER A 54 3.09 2.53 4.66
N ILE A 55 3.73 1.41 4.99
CA ILE A 55 3.22 0.42 5.92
C ILE A 55 4.23 0.09 7.03
N SER A 56 3.71 -0.37 8.16
CA SER A 56 4.49 -0.83 9.32
C SER A 56 3.82 -2.07 9.94
N ALA A 57 4.63 -3.00 10.46
CA ALA A 57 4.11 -4.12 11.25
C ALA A 57 3.71 -3.70 12.68
N GLU A 58 4.23 -2.56 13.14
CA GLU A 58 3.98 -1.96 14.45
C GLU A 58 3.02 -0.77 14.31
N GLU A 59 2.11 -0.62 15.27
CA GLU A 59 1.05 0.40 15.30
C GLU A 59 1.56 1.77 15.80
#